data_AF-A0A2G1WH03-F1
#
_entry.id   AF-A0A2G1WH03-F1
#
_cell.length_a   1.000
_cell.length_b   1.000
_cell.length_c   1.000
_cell.angle_alpha   90.00
_cell.angle_beta   90.00
_cell.angle_gamma   90.00
#
_symmetry.space_group_name_H-M   'P 1'
#
loop_
_entity.id
_entity.type
_entity.pdbx_description
1 polymer ?
#
loop_
_entity_poly.entity_id
_entity_poly.type
_entity_poly.pdbx_seq_one_letter_code
_entity_poly.pdbx_strand_id
1 'polypeptide(L)'
;MSKSTKTAESEESGGTVRERKNVNMYLPEELVEDLQLRYSELNVEWRRQHGEDMPKNEEYYPAAIRAALGESSIEEELGVE
;
A
#
# COMPACT_ATOMS: atom_id res chain seq x y z
N MET A 1 13.24 45.09 2.87
CA MET A 1 12.84 44.02 3.81
C MET A 1 11.34 43.83 3.67
N SER A 2 10.88 42.79 2.96
CA SER A 2 9.46 42.47 2.87
C SER A 2 9.28 40.96 2.79
N LYS A 3 8.93 40.40 3.96
CA LYS A 3 8.16 39.18 4.26
C LYS A 3 8.20 38.03 3.23
N SER A 4 8.97 37.01 3.59
CA SER A 4 8.82 35.64 3.08
C SER A 4 7.53 35.04 3.65
N THR A 5 6.58 34.71 2.79
CA THR A 5 5.35 34.01 3.16
C THR A 5 5.68 32.54 3.32
N LYS A 6 5.65 32.07 4.57
CA LYS A 6 5.81 30.67 4.96
C LYS A 6 4.63 29.88 4.36
N THR A 7 4.88 29.16 3.27
CA THR A 7 3.96 28.13 2.77
C THR A 7 3.86 27.07 3.86
N ALA A 8 2.63 26.82 4.33
CA ALA A 8 2.33 25.76 5.27
C ALA A 8 2.76 24.43 4.62
N GLU A 9 3.73 23.76 5.25
CA GLU A 9 4.03 22.37 4.98
C GLU A 9 2.75 21.57 5.27
N SER A 10 2.17 21.01 4.22
CA SER A 10 1.22 19.93 4.32
C SER A 10 1.97 18.79 5.03
N GLU A 11 1.57 18.46 6.25
CA GLU A 11 1.95 17.21 6.91
C GLU A 11 1.25 16.06 6.16
N GLU A 12 1.73 15.76 4.96
CA GLU A 12 1.40 14.52 4.26
C GLU A 12 2.28 13.44 4.91
N SER A 13 1.66 12.59 5.72
CA SER A 13 2.31 11.49 6.42
C SER A 13 2.72 10.39 5.44
N GLY A 14 3.69 10.67 4.58
CA GLY A 14 4.33 9.69 3.71
C GLY A 14 5.79 9.58 4.10
N GLY A 15 6.13 8.62 4.97
CA GLY A 15 7.52 8.34 5.33
C GLY A 15 8.37 8.22 4.07
N THR A 16 9.43 9.04 3.97
CA THR A 16 10.21 9.14 2.73
C THR A 16 10.77 7.76 2.36
N VAL A 17 10.84 7.45 1.06
CA VAL A 17 11.37 6.19 0.51
C VAL A 17 12.72 5.77 1.12
N ARG A 18 13.49 6.73 1.67
CA ARG A 18 14.77 6.52 2.38
C ARG A 18 14.67 5.68 3.65
N GLU A 19 13.50 5.58 4.29
CA GLU A 19 13.32 4.80 5.52
C GLU A 19 12.93 3.34 5.26
N ARG A 20 12.60 2.99 4.01
CA ARG A 20 12.13 1.64 3.65
C ARG A 20 13.30 0.73 3.29
N LYS A 21 13.28 -0.49 3.81
CA LYS A 21 14.24 -1.54 3.45
C LYS A 21 13.77 -2.26 2.18
N ASN A 22 14.63 -2.37 1.18
CA ASN A 22 14.35 -3.14 -0.02
C ASN A 22 14.63 -4.62 0.23
N VAL A 23 13.64 -5.47 -0.06
CA VAL A 23 13.75 -6.93 -0.07
C VAL A 23 13.31 -7.40 -1.44
N ASN A 24 14.16 -8.18 -2.13
CA ASN A 24 13.81 -8.81 -3.41
C ASN A 24 13.53 -10.29 -3.17
N MET A 25 12.41 -10.78 -3.70
CA MET A 25 11.98 -12.17 -3.58
C MET A 25 11.69 -12.75 -4.96
N TYR A 26 12.09 -13.99 -5.19
CA TYR A 26 11.67 -14.77 -6.36
C TYR A 26 10.58 -15.72 -5.90
N LEU A 27 9.39 -15.58 -6.49
CA LEU A 27 8.21 -16.36 -6.14
C LEU A 27 7.91 -17.38 -7.26
N PRO A 28 7.34 -18.55 -6.93
CA PRO A 28 6.77 -19.46 -7.93
C PRO A 28 5.68 -18.77 -8.76
N GLU A 29 5.55 -19.15 -10.03
CA GLU A 29 4.58 -18.56 -10.96
C GLU A 29 3.14 -18.62 -10.43
N GLU A 30 2.71 -19.78 -9.94
CA GLU A 30 1.37 -19.98 -9.36
C GLU A 30 1.08 -18.97 -8.23
N LEU A 31 2.08 -18.71 -7.37
CA LEU A 31 1.93 -17.76 -6.28
C LEU A 31 1.86 -16.31 -6.79
N VAL A 32 2.56 -15.99 -7.88
CA VAL A 32 2.46 -14.68 -8.52
C VAL A 32 1.08 -14.48 -9.13
N GLU A 33 0.51 -15.50 -9.76
CA GLU A 33 -0.84 -15.46 -10.33
C GLU A 33 -1.89 -15.25 -9.23
N ASP A 34 -1.83 -16.03 -8.15
CA ASP A 34 -2.74 -15.88 -7.00
C ASP A 34 -2.66 -14.47 -6.40
N LEU A 35 -1.44 -13.94 -6.26
CA LEU A 35 -1.20 -12.60 -5.74
C LEU A 35 -1.73 -11.51 -6.68
N GLN A 36 -1.74 -11.73 -7.99
CA GLN A 36 -2.32 -10.79 -8.96
C GLN A 36 -3.85 -10.86 -9.00
N LEU A 37 -4.42 -12.05 -8.87
CA LEU A 37 -5.86 -12.25 -8.81
C LEU A 37 -6.44 -11.53 -7.59
N ARG A 38 -5.85 -11.78 -6.42
CA ARG A 38 -6.31 -11.17 -5.16
C ARG A 38 -6.13 -9.66 -5.13
N TYR A 39 -5.03 -9.15 -5.72
CA TYR A 39 -4.88 -7.70 -5.94
C TYR A 39 -6.05 -7.15 -6.76
N SER A 40 -6.44 -7.82 -7.84
CA SER A 40 -7.48 -7.33 -8.75
C SER A 40 -8.83 -7.23 -8.05
N GLU A 41 -9.16 -8.19 -7.20
CA GLU A 41 -10.39 -8.19 -6.39
C GLU A 41 -10.40 -7.02 -5.40
N LEU A 42 -9.35 -6.90 -4.58
CA LEU A 42 -9.24 -5.85 -3.56
C LEU A 42 -9.14 -4.46 -4.16
N ASN A 43 -8.50 -4.33 -5.31
CA ASN A 43 -8.35 -3.06 -6.01
C ASN A 43 -9.70 -2.51 -6.50
N VAL A 44 -10.68 -3.36 -6.78
CA VAL A 44 -12.04 -2.89 -7.11
C VAL A 44 -12.66 -2.18 -5.93
N GLU A 45 -12.61 -2.78 -4.72
CA GLU A 45 -13.14 -2.15 -3.52
C GLU A 45 -12.33 -0.91 -3.12
N TRP A 46 -10.99 -0.99 -3.20
CA TRP A 46 -10.12 0.15 -2.95
C TRP A 46 -10.47 1.35 -3.85
N ARG A 47 -10.63 1.13 -5.17
CA ARG A 47 -11.03 2.18 -6.11
C ARG A 47 -12.39 2.79 -5.78
N ARG A 48 -13.34 2.00 -5.29
CA ARG A 48 -14.66 2.52 -4.88
C ARG A 48 -14.54 3.46 -3.68
N GLN A 49 -13.65 3.15 -2.75
CA GLN A 49 -13.46 3.93 -1.52
C GLN A 49 -12.58 5.17 -1.74
N HIS A 50 -11.48 5.02 -2.47
CA HIS A 50 -10.43 6.03 -2.60
C HIS A 50 -10.46 6.78 -3.95
N GLY A 51 -11.17 6.26 -4.94
CA GLY A 51 -11.26 6.85 -6.28
C GLY A 51 -10.02 6.63 -7.17
N GLU A 52 -9.03 5.90 -6.68
CA GLU A 52 -7.77 5.61 -7.39
C GLU A 52 -7.33 4.15 -7.25
N ASP A 53 -6.32 3.77 -8.03
CA ASP A 53 -5.72 2.43 -7.98
C ASP A 53 -4.90 2.20 -6.70
N MET A 54 -5.05 1.02 -6.10
CA MET A 54 -4.33 0.62 -4.90
C MET A 54 -2.81 0.53 -5.16
N PRO A 55 -1.99 1.30 -4.43
CA PRO A 55 -0.54 1.25 -4.58
C PRO A 55 0.03 -0.12 -4.15
N LYS A 56 0.55 -0.89 -5.10
CA LYS A 56 1.03 -2.25 -4.82
C LYS A 56 2.12 -2.31 -3.74
N ASN A 57 3.11 -1.42 -3.83
CA ASN A 57 4.29 -1.45 -2.96
C ASN A 57 4.07 -0.79 -1.60
N GLU A 58 3.10 0.12 -1.50
CA GLU A 58 2.86 0.88 -0.28
C GLU A 58 1.73 0.26 0.55
N GLU A 59 0.71 -0.28 -0.12
CA GLU A 59 -0.48 -0.80 0.55
C GLU A 59 -0.58 -2.32 0.42
N TYR A 60 -0.67 -2.82 -0.81
CA TYR A 60 -1.05 -4.21 -1.05
C TYR A 60 -0.03 -5.23 -0.54
N TYR A 61 1.24 -5.15 -0.96
CA TYR A 61 2.25 -6.12 -0.52
C TYR A 61 2.51 -6.05 0.98
N PRO A 62 2.61 -4.87 1.62
CA PRO A 62 2.69 -4.77 3.06
C PRO A 62 1.48 -5.40 3.77
N ALA A 63 0.25 -5.16 3.30
CA ALA A 63 -0.95 -5.77 3.87
C ALA A 63 -0.95 -7.30 3.72
N ALA A 64 -0.60 -7.81 2.54
CA ALA A 64 -0.51 -9.25 2.29
C ALA A 64 0.51 -9.93 3.21
N ILE A 65 1.68 -9.29 3.42
CA ILE A 65 2.73 -9.82 4.29
C ILE A 65 2.30 -9.75 5.75
N ARG A 66 1.68 -8.65 6.20
CA ARG A 66 1.20 -8.52 7.59
C ARG A 66 0.12 -9.55 7.91
N ALA A 67 -0.85 -9.72 7.02
CA ALA A 67 -1.89 -10.74 7.15
C ALA A 67 -1.30 -12.17 7.21
N ALA A 68 -0.32 -12.48 6.36
CA ALA A 68 0.33 -13.79 6.35
C ALA A 68 1.20 -14.08 7.59
N LEU A 69 1.76 -13.04 8.22
CA LEU A 69 2.59 -13.16 9.43
C LEU A 69 1.80 -13.04 10.74
N GLY A 70 0.59 -12.47 10.68
CA GLY A 70 -0.28 -12.20 11.82
C GLY A 70 -1.49 -13.12 11.88
N GLU A 71 -2.49 -12.67 12.65
CA GLU A 71 -3.82 -13.29 12.74
C GLU A 71 -4.90 -12.44 12.05
N SER A 72 -4.50 -11.48 11.20
CA SER A 72 -5.39 -10.57 10.45
C SER A 72 -5.57 -11.02 9.00
N SER A 73 -6.67 -10.58 8.38
CA SER A 73 -6.90 -10.73 6.95
C SER A 73 -6.32 -9.54 6.15
N ILE A 74 -6.10 -9.74 4.85
CA ILE A 74 -5.57 -8.66 4.00
C ILE A 74 -6.58 -7.51 3.85
N GLU A 75 -7.86 -7.84 3.87
CA GLU A 75 -8.99 -6.91 3.85
C GLU A 75 -8.98 -6.02 5.10
N GLU A 76 -8.78 -6.60 6.28
CA GLU A 76 -8.64 -5.88 7.56
C GLU A 76 -7.43 -4.93 7.56
N GLU A 77 -6.29 -5.38 7.03
CA GLU A 77 -5.07 -4.58 6.92
C GLU A 77 -5.20 -3.39 5.94
N LEU A 78 -6.09 -3.51 4.94
CA LEU A 78 -6.36 -2.48 3.94
C LEU A 78 -7.58 -1.62 4.28
N GLY A 79 -8.38 -2.01 5.29
CA GLY A 79 -9.63 -1.34 5.64
C GLY A 79 -10.71 -1.44 4.56
N VAL A 80 -10.69 -2.50 3.75
CA VAL A 80 -11.70 -2.75 2.71
C VAL A 80 -12.66 -3.86 3.15
N GLU A 81 -13.96 -3.71 2.87
CA GLU A 81 -15.04 -4.66 3.24
C GLU A 81 -15.44 -5.57 2.08
#